data_AF-A0A960M194-F1
#
_entry.id   AF-A0A960M194-F1
#
_cell.length_a   1.000
_cell.length_b   1.000
_cell.length_c   1.000
_cell.angle_alpha   90.00
_cell.angle_beta   90.00
_cell.angle_gamma   90.00
#
_symmetry.space_group_name_H-M   'P 1'
#
loop_
_entity.id
_entity.type
_entity.pdbx_description
1 polymer ?
#
loop_
_entity_poly.entity_id
_entity_poly.type
_entity_poly.pdbx_seq_one_letter_code
_entity_poly.pdbx_strand_id
1 'polypeptide(L)'
;MTAAPSKPLQVALIGNPNTGKTTLFNRLTGLRQRVGNFPGVTVEKVVGKWHAPNGEVEFLDLPGAYSLSANSRDEAIVVEALCGRFRDIPRPDLVLCVVDASNLQRHLFLVSQLTDLDLPLILILNQWDVVEKKQIRIDLDQLAARLEIPIFPTTASKNRGIDAVKQALDQILTGGDLPHPKPIAWPVAIESATALIQDRARADSGQDLQPAEARRILFDAQPVLAAEIGWNLDACRSALDQARGLVQEAGFHPLAAESLLHYQRIRGLLEGLIQHPAQPIRSGSEKLDHLLTHRVWGLLFFFTVMFLVFRSVYTWAGPIMDWIDGGTQWLQGVADGMISNPVLNSLLVDGVLAGVGSVIIFLPQILILFLFIAILEDTGYMARAAFLMDRLFSWCGLNGKSFVPMLTSY
;
A
#
# COMPACT_ATOMS: atom_id res chain seq x y z
N MET A 1 -10.86 19.38 -42.04
CA MET A 1 -11.75 18.44 -41.35
C MET A 1 -11.00 17.97 -40.11
N THR A 2 -11.29 18.57 -38.95
CA THR A 2 -10.73 18.14 -37.66
C THR A 2 -11.41 16.82 -37.29
N ALA A 3 -10.66 15.72 -37.32
CA ALA A 3 -11.14 14.43 -36.84
C ALA A 3 -11.66 14.58 -35.39
N ALA A 4 -12.78 13.93 -35.07
CA ALA A 4 -13.26 13.87 -33.70
C ALA A 4 -12.13 13.34 -32.79
N PRO A 5 -11.95 13.88 -31.56
CA PRO A 5 -10.91 13.38 -30.67
C PRO A 5 -11.18 11.90 -30.38
N SER A 6 -10.20 11.06 -30.70
CA SER A 6 -10.22 9.64 -30.34
C SER A 6 -10.40 9.50 -28.83
N LYS A 7 -11.24 8.56 -28.39
CA LYS A 7 -11.42 8.26 -26.96
C LYS A 7 -10.05 8.02 -26.32
N PRO A 8 -9.74 8.61 -25.15
CA PRO A 8 -8.45 8.40 -24.50
C PRO A 8 -8.28 6.94 -24.08
N LEU A 9 -7.07 6.42 -24.26
CA LEU A 9 -6.67 5.08 -23.81
C LEU A 9 -6.71 5.04 -22.28
N GLN A 10 -7.52 4.14 -21.72
CA GLN A 10 -7.70 4.00 -20.27
C GLN A 10 -6.65 3.04 -19.71
N VAL A 11 -5.77 3.55 -18.85
CA VAL A 11 -4.66 2.77 -18.30
C VAL A 11 -4.74 2.73 -16.78
N ALA A 12 -4.90 1.54 -16.19
CA ALA A 12 -4.81 1.38 -14.74
C ALA A 12 -3.35 1.14 -14.32
N LEU A 13 -2.89 1.89 -13.33
CA LEU A 13 -1.58 1.68 -12.70
C LEU A 13 -1.79 0.93 -11.39
N ILE A 14 -1.21 -0.26 -11.27
CA ILE A 14 -1.31 -1.10 -10.07
C ILE A 14 0.07 -1.63 -9.69
N GLY A 15 0.28 -1.97 -8.43
CA GLY A 15 1.50 -2.60 -7.96
C GLY A 15 1.48 -2.76 -6.45
N ASN A 16 2.42 -3.52 -5.91
CA ASN A 16 2.58 -3.61 -4.47
C ASN A 16 2.90 -2.23 -3.86
N PRO A 17 2.54 -1.99 -2.60
CA PRO A 17 3.00 -0.81 -1.86
C PRO A 17 4.54 -0.68 -1.93
N ASN A 18 5.03 0.57 -1.94
CA ASN A 18 6.47 0.89 -1.93
C ASN A 18 7.29 0.40 -3.15
N THR A 19 6.64 0.03 -4.26
CA THR A 19 7.31 -0.33 -5.53
C THR A 19 7.74 0.87 -6.37
N GLY A 20 7.40 2.09 -5.95
CA GLY A 20 7.59 3.32 -6.74
C GLY A 20 6.51 3.59 -7.78
N LYS A 21 5.32 2.96 -7.64
CA LYS A 21 4.12 3.21 -8.45
C LYS A 21 3.76 4.70 -8.56
N THR A 22 3.60 5.40 -7.45
CA THR A 22 3.29 6.85 -7.44
C THR A 22 4.41 7.68 -8.09
N THR A 23 5.67 7.29 -7.92
CA THR A 23 6.79 7.94 -8.61
C THR A 23 6.68 7.75 -10.13
N LEU A 24 6.39 6.53 -10.59
CA LEU A 24 6.17 6.25 -12.01
C LEU A 24 4.98 7.02 -12.57
N PHE A 25 3.85 7.02 -11.85
CA PHE A 25 2.66 7.81 -12.19
C PHE A 25 3.02 9.27 -12.46
N ASN A 26 3.71 9.91 -11.51
CA ASN A 26 4.13 11.31 -11.63
C ASN A 26 5.08 11.55 -12.82
N ARG A 27 5.93 10.58 -13.17
CA ARG A 27 6.82 10.69 -14.36
C ARG A 27 6.05 10.57 -15.67
N LEU A 28 4.96 9.80 -15.68
CA LEU A 28 4.10 9.64 -16.85
C LEU A 28 3.19 10.86 -17.05
N THR A 29 2.55 11.35 -15.99
CA THR A 29 1.47 12.36 -16.05
C THR A 29 1.97 13.79 -15.80
N GLY A 30 3.11 13.97 -15.14
CA GLY A 30 3.61 15.29 -14.74
C GLY A 30 2.66 15.98 -13.76
N LEU A 31 2.35 17.26 -14.00
CA LEU A 31 1.47 18.06 -13.13
C LEU A 31 -0.03 17.89 -13.44
N ARG A 32 -0.39 17.11 -14.48
CA ARG A 32 -1.77 17.00 -14.97
C ARG A 32 -2.51 15.88 -14.27
N GLN A 33 -2.70 16.03 -12.97
CA GLN A 33 -3.38 15.05 -12.12
C GLN A 33 -4.54 15.69 -11.36
N ARG A 34 -5.56 14.88 -11.09
CA ARG A 34 -6.72 15.22 -10.27
C ARG A 34 -6.89 14.15 -9.21
N VAL A 35 -7.12 14.62 -7.99
CA VAL A 35 -7.40 13.78 -6.84
C VAL A 35 -8.90 13.84 -6.57
N GLY A 36 -9.50 12.68 -6.33
CA GLY A 36 -10.86 12.52 -5.85
C GLY A 36 -10.96 11.28 -4.98
N ASN A 37 -12.17 10.76 -4.77
CA ASN A 37 -12.39 9.50 -4.07
C ASN A 37 -13.07 8.50 -5.00
N PHE A 38 -12.88 7.20 -4.72
CA PHE A 38 -13.71 6.18 -5.34
C PHE A 38 -15.17 6.31 -4.84
N PRO A 39 -16.17 5.94 -5.67
CA PRO A 39 -17.57 6.05 -5.29
C PRO A 39 -17.90 5.26 -4.02
N GLY A 40 -18.48 5.92 -3.01
CA GLY A 40 -19.02 5.25 -1.81
C GLY A 40 -18.01 4.85 -0.73
N VAL A 41 -16.75 5.29 -0.85
CA VAL A 41 -15.62 4.89 0.02
C VAL A 41 -14.66 6.06 0.24
N THR A 42 -13.83 6.00 1.29
CA THR A 42 -12.84 7.05 1.65
C THR A 42 -11.49 6.87 0.95
N VAL A 43 -11.40 5.95 -0.01
CA VAL A 43 -10.15 5.66 -0.71
C VAL A 43 -9.91 6.69 -1.81
N GLU A 44 -8.71 7.28 -1.78
CA GLU A 44 -8.26 8.27 -2.74
C GLU A 44 -8.13 7.66 -4.15
N LYS A 45 -8.64 8.39 -5.13
CA LYS A 45 -8.54 8.12 -6.56
C LYS A 45 -7.70 9.22 -7.22
N VAL A 46 -6.55 8.86 -7.77
CA VAL A 46 -5.71 9.80 -8.52
C VAL A 46 -5.81 9.48 -10.01
N VAL A 47 -6.26 10.46 -10.81
CA VAL A 47 -6.37 10.35 -12.26
C VAL A 47 -5.41 11.34 -12.90
N GLY A 48 -4.63 10.91 -13.88
CA GLY A 48 -3.65 11.75 -14.56
C GLY A 48 -3.71 11.59 -16.06
N LYS A 49 -3.41 12.65 -16.80
CA LYS A 49 -3.47 12.64 -18.27
C LYS A 49 -2.08 12.86 -18.85
N TRP A 50 -1.77 12.10 -19.88
CA TRP A 50 -0.60 12.31 -20.72
C TRP A 50 -1.05 12.48 -22.18
N HIS A 51 -0.66 13.59 -22.80
CA HIS A 51 -0.84 13.76 -24.24
C HIS A 51 0.38 13.17 -24.93
N ALA A 52 0.15 12.01 -25.56
CA ALA A 52 1.11 11.39 -26.45
C ALA A 52 1.06 12.10 -27.82
N PRO A 53 2.08 11.92 -28.66
CA PRO A 53 2.07 12.42 -30.04
C PRO A 53 0.83 11.97 -30.84
N ASN A 54 0.36 10.74 -30.62
CA ASN A 54 -0.71 10.13 -31.41
C ASN A 54 -2.07 10.00 -30.69
N GLY A 55 -2.23 10.58 -29.50
CA GLY A 55 -3.48 10.51 -28.74
C GLY A 55 -3.36 10.94 -27.28
N GLU A 56 -4.42 10.71 -26.52
CA GLU A 56 -4.44 10.95 -25.07
C GLU A 56 -4.47 9.62 -24.32
N VAL A 57 -3.65 9.50 -23.27
CA VAL A 57 -3.68 8.41 -22.30
C VAL A 57 -4.19 8.96 -20.98
N GLU A 58 -5.20 8.32 -20.41
CA GLU A 58 -5.72 8.62 -19.08
C GLU A 58 -5.33 7.50 -18.12
N PHE A 59 -4.56 7.86 -17.10
CA PHE A 59 -4.07 6.95 -16.08
C PHE A 59 -4.95 7.01 -14.83
N LEU A 60 -5.34 5.85 -14.33
CA LEU A 60 -5.96 5.67 -13.02
C LEU A 60 -4.94 5.02 -12.08
N ASP A 61 -4.51 5.74 -11.05
CA ASP A 61 -3.65 5.15 -10.00
C ASP A 61 -4.52 4.36 -9.02
N LEU A 62 -4.37 3.04 -9.01
CA LEU A 62 -5.07 2.18 -8.05
C LEU A 62 -4.30 2.12 -6.73
N PRO A 63 -4.98 1.91 -5.58
CA PRO A 63 -4.32 1.64 -4.31
C PRO A 63 -3.28 0.52 -4.42
N GLY A 64 -2.19 0.61 -3.65
CA GLY A 64 -1.17 -0.43 -3.64
C GLY A 64 -1.73 -1.74 -3.07
N ALA A 65 -1.59 -2.84 -3.80
CA ALA A 65 -2.16 -4.14 -3.42
C ALA A 65 -1.08 -5.24 -3.43
N TYR A 66 -1.07 -6.11 -2.41
CA TYR A 66 -0.21 -7.32 -2.43
C TYR A 66 -0.89 -8.52 -3.09
N SER A 67 -2.23 -8.52 -3.09
CA SER A 67 -3.11 -9.53 -3.67
C SER A 67 -4.37 -8.82 -4.17
N LEU A 68 -5.08 -9.43 -5.12
CA LEU A 68 -6.45 -9.02 -5.50
C LEU A 68 -7.53 -9.57 -4.55
N SER A 69 -7.15 -10.37 -3.54
CA SER A 69 -8.07 -10.82 -2.50
C SER A 69 -8.48 -9.65 -1.61
N ALA A 70 -9.79 -9.45 -1.44
CA ALA A 70 -10.33 -8.37 -0.62
C ALA A 70 -10.97 -8.91 0.66
N ASN A 71 -10.51 -8.43 1.82
CA ASN A 71 -11.15 -8.69 3.12
C ASN A 71 -12.01 -7.51 3.60
N SER A 72 -12.00 -6.42 2.85
CA SER A 72 -12.75 -5.21 3.16
C SER A 72 -13.24 -4.53 1.88
N ARG A 73 -14.22 -3.63 2.01
CA ARG A 73 -14.74 -2.83 0.91
C ARG A 73 -13.66 -1.99 0.24
N ASP A 74 -12.77 -1.39 1.04
CA ASP A 74 -11.68 -0.54 0.55
C ASP A 74 -10.67 -1.33 -0.31
N GLU A 75 -10.47 -2.62 -0.01
CA GLU A 75 -9.63 -3.51 -0.82
C GLU A 75 -10.33 -3.99 -2.10
N ALA A 76 -11.67 -4.17 -2.06
CA ALA A 76 -12.45 -4.64 -3.21
C ALA A 76 -12.45 -3.66 -4.39
N ILE A 77 -12.26 -2.36 -4.11
CA ILE A 77 -12.17 -1.27 -5.10
C ILE A 77 -11.22 -1.61 -6.26
N VAL A 78 -10.09 -2.25 -5.96
CA VAL A 78 -9.07 -2.58 -6.97
C VAL A 78 -9.66 -3.53 -8.01
N VAL A 79 -10.32 -4.60 -7.57
CA VAL A 79 -10.96 -5.58 -8.45
C VAL A 79 -12.12 -4.94 -9.19
N GLU A 80 -12.97 -4.19 -8.49
CA GLU A 80 -14.13 -3.52 -9.11
C GLU A 80 -13.72 -2.53 -10.21
N ALA A 81 -12.63 -1.77 -9.99
CA ALA A 81 -12.09 -0.84 -10.97
C ALA A 81 -11.56 -1.58 -12.20
N LEU A 82 -10.80 -2.65 -12.00
CA LEU A 82 -10.23 -3.45 -13.10
C LEU A 82 -11.33 -4.18 -13.89
N CYS A 83 -12.38 -4.67 -13.22
CA CYS A 83 -13.51 -5.34 -13.85
C CYS A 83 -14.52 -4.37 -14.50
N GLY A 84 -14.39 -3.06 -14.26
CA GLY A 84 -15.27 -2.04 -14.84
C GLY A 84 -16.64 -1.95 -14.17
N ARG A 85 -16.73 -2.19 -12.86
CA ARG A 85 -18.00 -2.19 -12.10
C ARG A 85 -18.46 -0.79 -11.68
N PHE A 86 -17.58 0.20 -11.71
CA PHE A 86 -17.94 1.59 -11.42
C PHE A 86 -18.61 2.27 -12.63
N ARG A 87 -19.67 3.04 -12.38
CA ARG A 87 -20.37 3.81 -13.45
C ARG A 87 -19.53 4.95 -14.02
N ASP A 88 -18.79 5.65 -13.16
CA ASP A 88 -18.04 6.86 -13.50
C ASP A 88 -16.54 6.62 -13.71
N ILE A 89 -16.11 5.35 -13.70
CA ILE A 89 -14.73 4.95 -13.96
C ILE A 89 -14.77 3.92 -15.08
N PRO A 90 -14.28 4.25 -16.29
CA PRO A 90 -14.30 3.31 -17.39
C PRO A 90 -13.41 2.09 -17.06
N ARG A 91 -13.81 0.93 -17.58
CA ARG A 91 -12.94 -0.26 -17.55
C ARG A 91 -11.60 0.08 -18.22
N PRO A 92 -10.45 -0.26 -17.62
CA PRO A 92 -9.15 -0.05 -18.24
C PRO A 92 -9.03 -0.85 -19.54
N ASP A 93 -8.44 -0.23 -20.56
CA ASP A 93 -8.03 -0.89 -21.80
C ASP A 93 -6.68 -1.61 -21.61
N LEU A 94 -5.88 -1.17 -20.63
CA LEU A 94 -4.55 -1.70 -20.33
C LEU A 94 -4.23 -1.57 -18.83
N VAL A 95 -3.50 -2.54 -18.30
CA VAL A 95 -2.92 -2.48 -16.95
C VAL A 95 -1.40 -2.31 -17.04
N LEU A 96 -0.87 -1.30 -16.36
CA LEU A 96 0.55 -1.17 -16.07
C LEU A 96 0.82 -1.68 -14.65
N CYS A 97 1.41 -2.86 -14.54
CA CYS A 97 1.74 -3.44 -13.24
C CYS A 97 3.19 -3.10 -12.84
N VAL A 98 3.35 -2.38 -11.73
CA VAL A 98 4.65 -1.96 -11.20
C VAL A 98 5.10 -2.90 -10.09
N VAL A 99 6.25 -3.52 -10.29
CA VAL A 99 6.86 -4.44 -9.33
C VAL A 99 8.28 -4.03 -8.98
N ASP A 100 8.75 -4.41 -7.79
CA ASP A 100 10.14 -4.25 -7.40
C ASP A 100 10.99 -5.37 -8.03
N ALA A 101 11.89 -4.99 -8.94
CA ALA A 101 12.76 -5.92 -9.65
C ALA A 101 13.71 -6.68 -8.71
N SER A 102 14.04 -6.12 -7.54
CA SER A 102 14.92 -6.74 -6.56
C SER A 102 14.25 -7.84 -5.73
N ASN A 103 12.92 -7.91 -5.75
CA ASN A 103 12.11 -8.91 -5.04
C ASN A 103 11.05 -9.53 -5.96
N LEU A 104 11.46 -9.86 -7.18
CA LEU A 104 10.56 -10.24 -8.28
C LEU A 104 9.61 -11.38 -7.91
N GLN A 105 10.09 -12.46 -7.29
CA GLN A 105 9.27 -13.63 -6.93
C GLN A 105 8.07 -13.27 -6.05
N ARG A 106 8.25 -12.39 -5.06
CA ARG A 106 7.18 -11.96 -4.17
C ARG A 106 6.14 -11.10 -4.91
N HIS A 107 6.59 -10.25 -5.83
CA HIS A 107 5.72 -9.29 -6.51
C HIS A 107 4.99 -9.91 -7.72
N LEU A 108 5.55 -10.98 -8.31
CA LEU A 108 4.87 -11.72 -9.38
C LEU A 108 3.57 -12.42 -8.93
N PHE A 109 3.30 -12.51 -7.62
CA PHE A 109 2.01 -13.01 -7.12
C PHE A 109 0.85 -12.17 -7.63
N LEU A 110 0.91 -10.84 -7.44
CA LEU A 110 -0.09 -9.92 -7.96
C LEU A 110 -0.19 -9.98 -9.49
N VAL A 111 0.96 -10.02 -10.17
CA VAL A 111 1.01 -10.13 -11.63
C VAL A 111 0.29 -11.39 -12.09
N SER A 112 0.50 -12.52 -11.40
CA SER A 112 -0.15 -13.77 -11.77
C SER A 112 -1.67 -13.73 -11.57
N GLN A 113 -2.18 -13.02 -10.56
CA GLN A 113 -3.63 -12.83 -10.39
C GLN A 113 -4.21 -11.88 -11.45
N LEU A 114 -3.46 -10.85 -11.84
CA LEU A 114 -3.87 -9.93 -12.92
C LEU A 114 -4.06 -10.69 -14.26
N THR A 115 -3.30 -11.76 -14.49
CA THR A 115 -3.49 -12.59 -15.70
C THR A 115 -4.86 -13.27 -15.76
N ASP A 116 -5.59 -13.37 -14.64
CA ASP A 116 -6.93 -13.96 -14.62
C ASP A 116 -8.04 -13.01 -15.07
N LEU A 117 -7.77 -11.69 -15.06
CA LEU A 117 -8.75 -10.64 -15.37
C LEU A 117 -8.96 -10.43 -16.87
N ASP A 118 -8.22 -11.15 -17.71
CA ASP A 118 -8.24 -11.04 -19.17
C ASP A 118 -8.10 -9.58 -19.65
N LEU A 119 -7.22 -8.83 -18.98
CA LEU A 119 -6.86 -7.47 -19.34
C LEU A 119 -5.48 -7.47 -20.00
N PRO A 120 -5.27 -6.63 -21.03
CA PRO A 120 -3.94 -6.35 -21.53
C PRO A 120 -3.03 -5.86 -20.40
N LEU A 121 -1.77 -6.30 -20.40
CA LEU A 121 -0.85 -6.09 -19.30
C LEU A 121 0.55 -5.74 -19.80
N ILE A 122 1.15 -4.72 -19.20
CA ILE A 122 2.58 -4.42 -19.31
C ILE A 122 3.19 -4.50 -17.91
N LEU A 123 4.32 -5.19 -17.80
CA LEU A 123 5.04 -5.30 -16.54
C LEU A 123 6.18 -4.28 -16.46
N ILE A 124 6.19 -3.49 -15.39
CA ILE A 124 7.23 -2.51 -15.10
C ILE A 124 8.10 -3.04 -13.95
N LEU A 125 9.33 -3.42 -14.26
CA LEU A 125 10.33 -3.83 -13.27
C LEU A 125 11.05 -2.58 -12.75
N ASN A 126 10.51 -1.95 -11.71
CA ASN A 126 11.09 -0.75 -11.12
C ASN A 126 12.20 -1.09 -10.10
N GLN A 127 12.94 -0.07 -9.65
CA GLN A 127 14.12 -0.22 -8.78
C GLN A 127 15.26 -1.01 -9.44
N TRP A 128 15.42 -0.85 -10.76
CA TRP A 128 16.47 -1.54 -11.52
C TRP A 128 17.89 -1.21 -11.03
N ASP A 129 18.09 -0.02 -10.47
CA ASP A 129 19.37 0.36 -9.85
C ASP A 129 19.72 -0.49 -8.61
N VAL A 130 18.72 -1.02 -7.89
CA VAL A 130 18.92 -1.97 -6.80
C VAL A 130 19.37 -3.33 -7.34
N VAL A 131 18.79 -3.78 -8.45
CA VAL A 131 19.19 -5.02 -9.15
C VAL A 131 20.65 -4.91 -9.61
N GLU A 132 21.02 -3.79 -10.24
CA GLU A 132 22.41 -3.50 -10.67
C GLU A 132 23.37 -3.47 -9.47
N LYS A 133 23.01 -2.76 -8.39
CA LYS A 133 23.82 -2.65 -7.18
C LYS A 133 24.01 -3.99 -6.47
N LYS A 134 22.98 -4.84 -6.45
CA LYS A 134 23.02 -6.19 -5.90
C LYS A 134 23.62 -7.21 -6.87
N GLN A 135 24.02 -6.79 -8.08
CA GLN A 135 24.54 -7.67 -9.14
C GLN A 135 23.63 -8.87 -9.45
N ILE A 136 22.31 -8.67 -9.34
CA ILE A 136 21.31 -9.68 -9.71
C ILE A 136 21.18 -9.66 -11.23
N ARG A 137 21.22 -10.82 -11.88
CA ARG A 137 20.93 -10.95 -13.31
C ARG A 137 19.53 -11.50 -13.48
N ILE A 138 18.74 -10.85 -14.33
CA ILE A 138 17.38 -11.24 -14.69
C ILE A 138 17.31 -11.28 -16.21
N ASP A 139 16.96 -12.44 -16.77
CA ASP A 139 16.71 -12.60 -18.21
C ASP A 139 15.32 -12.03 -18.56
N LEU A 140 15.29 -10.79 -19.05
CA LEU A 140 14.06 -10.07 -19.37
C LEU A 140 13.35 -10.63 -20.60
N ASP A 141 14.11 -11.04 -21.61
CA ASP A 141 13.56 -11.53 -22.87
C ASP A 141 12.84 -12.87 -22.64
N GLN A 142 13.47 -13.77 -21.88
CA GLN A 142 12.85 -15.04 -21.54
C GLN A 142 11.67 -14.86 -20.58
N LEU A 143 11.74 -13.92 -19.64
CA LEU A 143 10.61 -13.60 -18.76
C LEU A 143 9.42 -13.05 -19.55
N ALA A 144 9.67 -12.12 -20.49
CA ALA A 144 8.65 -11.54 -21.36
C ALA A 144 8.00 -12.61 -22.24
N ALA A 145 8.81 -13.51 -22.83
CA ALA A 145 8.31 -14.62 -23.62
C ALA A 145 7.47 -15.62 -22.82
N ARG A 146 7.84 -15.92 -21.57
CA ARG A 146 7.07 -16.84 -20.69
C ARG A 146 5.75 -16.24 -20.20
N LEU A 147 5.72 -14.92 -19.98
CA LEU A 147 4.51 -14.19 -19.57
C LEU A 147 3.62 -13.75 -20.75
N GLU A 148 4.19 -13.71 -21.96
CA GLU A 148 3.56 -13.22 -23.19
C GLU A 148 3.18 -11.72 -23.10
N ILE A 149 3.96 -10.94 -22.34
CA ILE A 149 3.76 -9.50 -22.16
C ILE A 149 5.07 -8.72 -22.25
N PRO A 150 5.04 -7.45 -22.68
CA PRO A 150 6.22 -6.60 -22.66
C PRO A 150 6.63 -6.25 -21.22
N ILE A 151 7.95 -6.18 -21.02
CA ILE A 151 8.55 -5.90 -19.72
C ILE A 151 9.52 -4.73 -19.86
N PHE A 152 9.36 -3.70 -19.02
CA PHE A 152 10.23 -2.53 -19.03
C PHE A 152 10.99 -2.38 -17.70
N PRO A 153 12.33 -2.48 -17.72
CA PRO A 153 13.14 -2.15 -16.55
C PRO A 153 13.20 -0.63 -16.35
N THR A 154 12.91 -0.17 -15.14
CA THR A 154 12.87 1.27 -14.83
C THR A 154 13.56 1.62 -13.52
N THR A 155 13.94 2.89 -13.42
CA THR A 155 14.26 3.52 -12.13
C THR A 155 13.52 4.84 -12.09
N ALA A 156 12.26 4.79 -11.63
CA ALA A 156 11.33 5.92 -11.71
C ALA A 156 11.85 7.18 -10.98
N SER A 157 12.54 7.00 -9.85
CA SER A 157 13.17 8.10 -9.09
C SER A 157 14.18 8.88 -9.93
N LYS A 158 14.94 8.17 -10.78
CA LYS A 158 15.97 8.73 -11.68
C LYS A 158 15.47 8.98 -13.11
N ASN A 159 14.16 8.85 -13.35
CA ASN A 159 13.55 8.99 -14.67
C ASN A 159 14.15 8.08 -15.76
N ARG A 160 14.73 6.92 -15.39
CA ARG A 160 15.35 5.97 -16.33
C ARG A 160 14.31 4.93 -16.78
N GLY A 161 14.25 4.68 -18.09
CA GLY A 161 13.35 3.69 -18.71
C GLY A 161 11.92 4.19 -18.96
N ILE A 162 11.59 5.43 -18.55
CA ILE A 162 10.24 6.00 -18.70
C ILE A 162 9.88 6.24 -20.17
N ASP A 163 10.83 6.68 -20.98
CA ASP A 163 10.58 6.95 -22.40
C ASP A 163 10.23 5.68 -23.18
N ALA A 164 10.81 4.53 -22.83
CA ALA A 164 10.46 3.24 -23.42
C ALA A 164 9.01 2.85 -23.10
N VAL A 165 8.55 3.09 -21.87
CA VAL A 165 7.15 2.87 -21.47
C VAL A 165 6.21 3.79 -22.25
N LYS A 166 6.56 5.08 -22.39
CA LYS A 166 5.78 6.04 -23.18
C LYS A 166 5.71 5.65 -24.66
N GLN A 167 6.81 5.19 -25.23
CA GLN A 167 6.86 4.71 -26.62
C GLN A 167 5.93 3.49 -26.83
N ALA A 168 5.91 2.54 -25.90
CA ALA A 168 5.02 1.39 -25.98
C ALA A 168 3.54 1.79 -25.92
N LEU A 169 3.19 2.74 -25.05
CA LEU A 169 1.83 3.28 -24.96
C LEU A 169 1.43 4.07 -26.23
N ASP A 170 2.36 4.83 -26.81
CA ASP A 170 2.12 5.57 -28.05
C ASP A 170 1.95 4.63 -29.26
N GLN A 171 2.67 3.50 -29.30
CA GLN A 171 2.48 2.46 -30.30
C GLN A 171 1.07 1.85 -30.23
N ILE A 172 0.56 1.58 -29.02
CA ILE A 172 -0.81 1.10 -28.83
C ILE A 172 -1.83 2.13 -29.36
N LEU A 173 -1.61 3.43 -29.11
CA LEU A 173 -2.45 4.50 -29.66
C LEU A 173 -2.48 4.53 -31.20
N THR A 174 -1.39 4.13 -31.86
CA THR A 174 -1.33 4.04 -33.33
C THR A 174 -1.92 2.76 -33.92
N GLY A 175 -2.59 1.94 -33.10
CA GLY A 175 -3.21 0.69 -33.53
C GLY A 175 -2.32 -0.54 -33.35
N GLY A 176 -1.28 -0.46 -32.51
CA GLY A 176 -0.52 -1.63 -32.08
C GLY A 176 -1.35 -2.58 -31.22
N ASP A 177 -0.98 -3.86 -31.23
CA ASP A 177 -1.68 -4.89 -30.46
C ASP A 177 -1.58 -4.64 -28.95
N LEU A 178 -2.70 -4.87 -28.26
CA LEU A 178 -2.76 -4.87 -26.81
C LEU A 178 -2.19 -6.21 -26.29
N PRO A 179 -1.14 -6.19 -25.45
CA PRO A 179 -0.47 -7.42 -25.03
C PRO A 179 -1.30 -8.16 -23.98
N HIS A 180 -1.85 -9.32 -24.32
CA HIS A 180 -2.58 -10.16 -23.39
C HIS A 180 -1.66 -11.18 -22.71
N PRO A 181 -1.67 -11.24 -21.36
CA PRO A 181 -0.85 -12.22 -20.65
C PRO A 181 -1.37 -13.64 -20.88
N LYS A 182 -0.45 -14.60 -20.86
CA LYS A 182 -0.81 -16.02 -20.84
C LYS A 182 -1.74 -16.29 -19.64
N PRO A 183 -2.95 -16.85 -19.81
CA PRO A 183 -3.83 -17.15 -18.69
C PRO A 183 -3.26 -18.32 -17.85
N ILE A 184 -3.66 -18.40 -16.58
CA ILE A 184 -3.38 -19.59 -15.79
C ILE A 184 -4.30 -20.72 -16.24
N ALA A 185 -3.77 -21.94 -16.29
CA ALA A 185 -4.58 -23.14 -16.46
C ALA A 185 -5.10 -23.58 -15.09
N TRP A 186 -6.39 -23.34 -14.83
CA TRP A 186 -7.02 -23.81 -13.60
C TRP A 186 -7.37 -25.30 -13.69
N PRO A 187 -7.26 -26.07 -12.59
CA PRO A 187 -7.81 -27.41 -12.49
C PRO A 187 -9.31 -27.43 -12.84
N VAL A 188 -9.77 -28.53 -13.46
CA VAL A 188 -11.18 -28.70 -13.89
C VAL A 188 -12.17 -28.49 -12.73
N ALA A 189 -11.82 -28.89 -11.52
CA ALA A 189 -12.66 -28.67 -10.33
C ALA A 189 -12.84 -27.18 -10.00
N ILE A 190 -11.80 -26.36 -10.18
CA ILE A 190 -11.87 -24.91 -9.95
C ILE A 190 -12.66 -24.25 -11.08
N GLU A 191 -12.48 -24.68 -12.33
CA GLU A 191 -13.30 -24.18 -13.44
C GLU A 191 -14.79 -24.51 -13.25
N SER A 192 -15.10 -25.74 -12.81
CA SER A 192 -16.48 -26.15 -12.50
C SER A 192 -17.08 -25.35 -11.34
N ALA A 193 -16.29 -25.11 -10.28
CA ALA A 193 -16.69 -24.26 -9.15
C ALA A 193 -16.91 -22.81 -9.58
N THR A 194 -16.07 -22.28 -10.47
CA THR A 194 -16.19 -20.93 -11.03
C THR A 194 -17.47 -20.79 -11.85
N ALA A 195 -17.73 -21.75 -12.74
CA ALA A 195 -18.96 -21.77 -13.55
C ALA A 195 -20.22 -21.85 -12.68
N LEU A 196 -20.21 -22.66 -11.61
CA LEU A 196 -21.31 -22.74 -10.67
C LEU A 196 -21.62 -21.38 -10.02
N ILE A 197 -20.58 -20.65 -9.59
CA ILE A 197 -20.74 -19.32 -9.01
C ILE A 197 -21.31 -18.33 -10.04
N GLN A 198 -20.86 -18.37 -11.30
CA GLN A 198 -21.40 -17.52 -12.37
C GLN A 198 -22.88 -17.81 -12.63
N ASP A 199 -23.25 -19.09 -12.75
CA ASP A 199 -24.63 -19.50 -13.00
C ASP A 199 -25.57 -19.08 -11.86
N ARG A 200 -25.11 -19.24 -10.60
CA ARG A 200 -25.87 -18.84 -9.41
C ARG A 200 -25.98 -17.35 -9.26
N ALA A 201 -24.91 -16.59 -9.50
CA ALA A 201 -24.97 -15.12 -9.48
C ALA A 201 -26.01 -14.61 -10.49
N ARG A 202 -26.01 -15.18 -11.70
CA ARG A 202 -26.97 -14.83 -12.75
C ARG A 202 -28.41 -15.20 -12.38
N ALA A 203 -28.62 -16.38 -11.80
CA ALA A 203 -29.95 -16.84 -11.40
C ALA A 203 -30.53 -16.05 -10.20
N ASP A 204 -29.69 -15.77 -9.20
CA ASP A 204 -30.14 -15.18 -7.93
C ASP A 204 -30.23 -13.65 -7.98
N SER A 205 -29.36 -13.00 -8.76
CA SER A 205 -29.19 -11.54 -8.75
C SER A 205 -29.19 -10.89 -10.13
N GLY A 206 -29.27 -11.69 -11.22
CA GLY A 206 -29.19 -11.19 -12.59
C GLY A 206 -27.80 -10.68 -12.99
N GLN A 207 -26.79 -10.82 -12.12
CA GLN A 207 -25.43 -10.36 -12.39
C GLN A 207 -24.69 -11.35 -13.28
N ASP A 208 -24.10 -10.84 -14.36
CA ASP A 208 -23.18 -11.60 -15.20
C ASP A 208 -21.75 -11.38 -14.68
N LEU A 209 -21.16 -12.44 -14.12
CA LEU A 209 -19.84 -12.40 -13.51
C LEU A 209 -18.77 -12.80 -14.52
N GLN A 210 -17.68 -12.05 -14.58
CA GLN A 210 -16.47 -12.51 -15.25
C GLN A 210 -15.86 -13.68 -14.46
N PRO A 211 -15.16 -14.62 -15.12
CA PRO A 211 -14.52 -15.75 -14.44
C PRO A 211 -13.59 -15.32 -13.29
N ALA A 212 -12.88 -14.19 -13.45
CA ALA A 212 -12.02 -13.64 -12.42
C ALA A 212 -12.77 -13.21 -11.16
N GLU A 213 -13.95 -12.60 -11.33
CA GLU A 213 -14.81 -12.15 -10.23
C GLU A 213 -15.42 -13.35 -9.49
N ALA A 214 -15.88 -14.35 -10.23
CA ALA A 214 -16.35 -15.59 -9.64
C ALA A 214 -15.24 -16.31 -8.87
N ARG A 215 -13.99 -16.30 -9.37
CA ARG A 215 -12.82 -16.81 -8.63
C ARG A 215 -12.48 -15.99 -7.39
N ARG A 216 -12.64 -14.65 -7.41
CA ARG A 216 -12.51 -13.84 -6.18
C ARG A 216 -13.51 -14.29 -5.13
N ILE A 217 -14.78 -14.44 -5.51
CA ILE A 217 -15.84 -14.90 -4.60
C ILE A 217 -15.53 -16.32 -4.07
N LEU A 218 -15.00 -17.21 -4.91
CA LEU A 218 -14.63 -18.57 -4.53
C LEU A 218 -13.53 -18.60 -3.46
N PHE A 219 -12.45 -17.85 -3.70
CA PHE A 219 -11.20 -17.95 -2.93
C PHE A 219 -11.12 -17.01 -1.73
N ASP A 220 -11.79 -15.86 -1.78
CA ASP A 220 -11.72 -14.88 -0.70
C ASP A 220 -12.45 -15.37 0.54
N ALA A 221 -11.86 -15.18 1.72
CA ALA A 221 -12.44 -15.63 2.99
C ALA A 221 -13.84 -15.02 3.22
N GLN A 222 -14.03 -13.78 2.79
CA GLN A 222 -15.30 -13.08 2.78
C GLN A 222 -15.67 -12.71 1.35
N PRO A 223 -16.90 -12.99 0.88
CA PRO A 223 -17.33 -12.66 -0.47
C PRO A 223 -17.75 -11.19 -0.56
N VAL A 224 -16.85 -10.26 -0.19
CA VAL A 224 -17.13 -8.81 -0.19
C VAL A 224 -17.60 -8.35 -1.57
N LEU A 225 -16.93 -8.83 -2.63
CA LEU A 225 -17.30 -8.53 -4.01
C LEU A 225 -18.75 -8.95 -4.34
N ALA A 226 -19.23 -10.08 -3.81
CA ALA A 226 -20.60 -10.52 -4.04
C ALA A 226 -21.63 -9.53 -3.47
N ALA A 227 -21.35 -8.97 -2.29
CA ALA A 227 -22.20 -7.94 -1.69
C ALA A 227 -22.20 -6.64 -2.51
N GLU A 228 -21.03 -6.19 -2.96
CA GLU A 228 -20.89 -4.93 -3.72
C GLU A 228 -21.58 -4.97 -5.08
N ILE A 229 -21.56 -6.13 -5.76
CA ILE A 229 -22.30 -6.32 -7.03
C ILE A 229 -23.80 -6.57 -6.83
N GLY A 230 -24.30 -6.58 -5.59
CA GLY A 230 -25.70 -6.76 -5.26
C GLY A 230 -26.20 -8.21 -5.24
N TRP A 231 -25.30 -9.19 -5.13
CA TRP A 231 -25.70 -10.58 -4.87
C TRP A 231 -25.93 -10.78 -3.37
N ASN A 232 -27.16 -11.13 -3.01
CA ASN A 232 -27.55 -11.39 -1.62
C ASN A 232 -26.60 -12.42 -0.96
N LEU A 233 -26.05 -12.06 0.20
CA LEU A 233 -25.05 -12.86 0.90
C LEU A 233 -25.56 -14.23 1.37
N ASP A 234 -26.84 -14.36 1.72
CA ASP A 234 -27.43 -15.64 2.14
C ASP A 234 -27.57 -16.59 0.95
N ALA A 235 -28.03 -16.08 -0.20
CA ALA A 235 -28.10 -16.83 -1.45
C ALA A 235 -26.69 -17.22 -1.94
N CYS A 236 -25.75 -16.27 -1.91
CA CYS A 236 -24.35 -16.48 -2.28
C CYS A 236 -23.69 -17.55 -1.41
N ARG A 237 -23.98 -17.60 -0.11
CA ARG A 237 -23.38 -18.57 0.82
C ARG A 237 -23.64 -20.01 0.39
N SER A 238 -24.88 -20.33 0.03
CA SER A 238 -25.26 -21.69 -0.43
C SER A 238 -24.49 -22.09 -1.69
N ALA A 239 -24.43 -21.20 -2.69
CA ALA A 239 -23.67 -21.43 -3.91
C ALA A 239 -22.16 -21.56 -3.64
N LEU A 240 -21.63 -20.74 -2.75
CA LEU A 240 -20.22 -20.74 -2.38
C LEU A 240 -19.82 -22.02 -1.65
N ASP A 241 -20.63 -22.49 -0.71
CA ASP A 241 -20.39 -23.74 0.01
C ASP A 241 -20.38 -24.94 -0.96
N GLN A 242 -21.31 -24.97 -1.93
CA GLN A 242 -21.32 -25.98 -2.98
C GLN A 242 -20.06 -25.92 -3.86
N ALA A 243 -19.68 -24.73 -4.32
CA ALA A 243 -18.49 -24.53 -5.14
C ALA A 243 -17.20 -24.91 -4.40
N ARG A 244 -17.09 -24.55 -3.12
CA ARG A 244 -15.96 -24.92 -2.26
C ARG A 244 -15.91 -26.42 -1.99
N GLY A 245 -17.07 -27.09 -1.91
CA GLY A 245 -17.16 -28.55 -1.85
C GLY A 245 -16.48 -29.22 -3.05
N LEU A 246 -16.73 -28.74 -4.27
CA LEU A 246 -16.08 -29.28 -5.49
C LEU A 246 -14.56 -29.13 -5.45
N VAL A 247 -14.06 -27.99 -4.96
CA VAL A 247 -12.61 -27.74 -4.81
C VAL A 247 -12.00 -28.67 -3.76
N GLN A 248 -12.72 -28.91 -2.66
CA GLN A 248 -12.29 -29.80 -1.58
C GLN A 248 -12.29 -31.28 -2.00
N GLU A 249 -13.29 -31.74 -2.73
CA GLU A 249 -13.35 -33.09 -3.29
C GLU A 249 -12.18 -33.38 -4.24
N ALA A 250 -11.69 -32.35 -4.94
CA ALA A 250 -10.49 -32.43 -5.77
C ALA A 250 -9.17 -32.38 -4.98
N GLY A 251 -9.22 -32.33 -3.65
CA GLY A 251 -8.05 -32.37 -2.77
C GLY A 251 -7.41 -31.00 -2.48
N PHE A 252 -8.06 -29.90 -2.87
CA PHE A 252 -7.56 -28.55 -2.59
C PHE A 252 -8.29 -27.92 -1.41
N HIS A 253 -7.57 -27.21 -0.54
CA HIS A 253 -8.23 -26.36 0.45
C HIS A 253 -8.73 -25.08 -0.25
N PRO A 254 -10.03 -24.74 -0.21
CA PRO A 254 -10.58 -23.67 -1.05
C PRO A 254 -9.90 -22.32 -0.88
N LEU A 255 -9.64 -21.89 0.36
CA LEU A 255 -8.98 -20.59 0.63
C LEU A 255 -7.47 -20.57 0.36
N ALA A 256 -6.86 -21.72 0.09
CA ALA A 256 -5.41 -21.82 -0.16
C ALA A 256 -5.08 -22.22 -1.61
N ALA A 257 -6.05 -22.78 -2.34
CA ALA A 257 -5.90 -23.31 -3.68
C ALA A 257 -5.31 -22.27 -4.64
N GLU A 258 -5.87 -21.06 -4.63
CA GLU A 258 -5.38 -19.92 -5.40
C GLU A 258 -3.88 -19.69 -5.15
N SER A 259 -3.53 -19.44 -3.89
CA SER A 259 -2.17 -19.06 -3.52
C SER A 259 -1.19 -20.14 -3.96
N LEU A 260 -1.51 -21.42 -3.69
CA LEU A 260 -0.68 -22.55 -4.07
C LEU A 260 -0.46 -22.63 -5.58
N LEU A 261 -1.52 -22.51 -6.38
CA LEU A 261 -1.45 -22.62 -7.84
C LEU A 261 -0.66 -21.47 -8.46
N HIS A 262 -0.86 -20.23 -7.98
CA HIS A 262 -0.06 -19.09 -8.44
C HIS A 262 1.42 -19.24 -8.05
N TYR A 263 1.73 -19.64 -6.80
CA TYR A 263 3.13 -19.81 -6.40
C TYR A 263 3.83 -20.94 -7.17
N GLN A 264 3.12 -22.03 -7.48
CA GLN A 264 3.64 -23.10 -8.35
C GLN A 264 3.93 -22.57 -9.75
N ARG A 265 3.01 -21.81 -10.35
CA ARG A 265 3.21 -21.17 -11.66
C ARG A 265 4.39 -20.21 -11.65
N ILE A 266 4.48 -19.32 -10.66
CA ILE A 266 5.55 -18.32 -10.55
C ILE A 266 6.91 -18.99 -10.42
N ARG A 267 6.99 -20.08 -9.65
CA ARG A 267 8.23 -20.86 -9.53
C ARG A 267 8.68 -21.41 -10.88
N GLY A 268 7.77 -21.98 -11.66
CA GLY A 268 8.07 -22.44 -13.03
C GLY A 268 8.44 -21.28 -13.98
N LEU A 269 7.74 -20.14 -13.87
CA LEU A 269 8.04 -18.95 -14.66
C LEU A 269 9.46 -18.43 -14.40
N LEU A 270 9.91 -18.41 -13.14
CA LEU A 270 11.21 -17.86 -12.75
C LEU A 270 12.37 -18.86 -12.82
N GLU A 271 12.09 -20.13 -13.07
CA GLU A 271 13.11 -21.18 -13.07
C GLU A 271 14.20 -20.88 -14.12
N GLY A 272 15.44 -20.73 -13.65
CA GLY A 272 16.62 -20.41 -14.47
C GLY A 272 16.75 -18.94 -14.87
N LEU A 273 15.78 -18.07 -14.56
CA LEU A 273 15.77 -16.67 -15.02
C LEU A 273 16.52 -15.69 -14.12
N ILE A 274 16.62 -16.00 -12.82
CA ILE A 274 17.23 -15.12 -11.82
C ILE A 274 18.52 -15.74 -11.32
N GLN A 275 19.62 -15.02 -11.45
CA GLN A 275 20.92 -15.40 -10.88
C GLN A 275 21.33 -14.38 -9.83
N HIS A 276 21.56 -14.86 -8.61
CA HIS A 276 22.09 -14.06 -7.50
C HIS A 276 23.62 -14.21 -7.43
N PRO A 277 24.35 -13.16 -6.99
CA PRO A 277 25.79 -13.28 -6.77
C PRO A 277 26.08 -14.30 -5.65
N ALA A 278 27.22 -14.99 -5.74
CA ALA A 278 27.64 -15.99 -4.76
C ALA A 278 27.82 -15.42 -3.33
N GLN A 279 28.10 -14.11 -3.22
CA GLN A 279 28.12 -13.40 -1.95
C GLN A 279 27.23 -12.16 -2.05
N PRO A 280 26.26 -11.96 -1.12
CA PRO A 280 25.38 -10.81 -1.16
C PRO A 280 26.15 -9.52 -0.82
N ILE A 281 26.04 -8.53 -1.69
CA ILE A 281 26.60 -7.19 -1.45
C ILE A 281 25.73 -6.48 -0.42
N ARG A 282 26.19 -6.45 0.84
CA ARG A 282 25.46 -5.80 1.94
C ARG A 282 25.59 -4.29 1.87
N SER A 283 24.47 -3.57 1.88
CA SER A 283 24.48 -2.11 1.96
C SER A 283 24.82 -1.62 3.39
N GLY A 284 25.27 -0.38 3.54
CA GLY A 284 25.51 0.22 4.86
C GLY A 284 24.27 0.26 5.75
N SER A 285 23.08 0.44 5.17
CA SER A 285 21.79 0.40 5.87
C SER A 285 21.49 -0.99 6.44
N GLU A 286 21.77 -2.05 5.67
CA GLU A 286 21.54 -3.44 6.13
C GLU A 286 22.45 -3.83 7.30
N LYS A 287 23.65 -3.23 7.40
CA LYS A 287 24.53 -3.42 8.57
C LYS A 287 23.96 -2.74 9.81
N LEU A 288 23.41 -1.53 9.66
CA LEU A 288 22.75 -0.80 10.74
C LEU A 288 21.49 -1.55 11.17
N ASP A 289 20.69 -2.03 10.24
CA ASP A 289 19.49 -2.83 10.54
C ASP A 289 19.83 -4.10 11.31
N HIS A 290 20.92 -4.79 10.95
CA HIS A 290 21.37 -5.95 11.70
C HIS A 290 21.80 -5.59 13.13
N LEU A 291 22.43 -4.43 13.34
CA LEU A 291 22.79 -3.96 14.69
C LEU A 291 21.54 -3.60 15.51
N LEU A 292 20.61 -2.86 14.89
CA LEU A 292 19.38 -2.38 15.50
C LEU A 292 18.39 -3.51 15.80
N THR A 293 18.36 -4.58 15.00
CA THR A 293 17.46 -5.73 15.20
C THR A 293 18.11 -6.87 16.00
N HIS A 294 19.37 -6.72 16.38
CA HIS A 294 20.08 -7.71 17.18
C HIS A 294 19.46 -7.84 18.58
N ARG A 295 19.35 -9.07 19.08
CA ARG A 295 18.67 -9.40 20.35
C ARG A 295 19.14 -8.59 21.56
N VAL A 296 20.44 -8.31 21.65
CA VAL A 296 21.06 -7.58 22.78
C VAL A 296 21.39 -6.13 22.40
N TRP A 297 22.17 -5.91 21.34
CA TRP A 297 22.53 -4.57 20.87
C TRP A 297 21.36 -3.69 20.45
N GLY A 298 20.31 -4.27 19.85
CA GLY A 298 19.08 -3.55 19.51
C GLY A 298 18.37 -3.02 20.76
N LEU A 299 18.30 -3.83 21.81
CA LEU A 299 17.70 -3.45 23.09
C LEU A 299 18.53 -2.38 23.81
N LEU A 300 19.87 -2.53 23.83
CA LEU A 300 20.77 -1.54 24.42
C LEU A 300 20.64 -0.19 23.69
N PHE A 301 20.64 -0.22 22.35
CA PHE A 301 20.46 0.98 21.54
C PHE A 301 19.10 1.63 21.82
N PHE A 302 18.05 0.82 21.90
CA PHE A 302 16.71 1.30 22.23
C PHE A 302 16.64 2.02 23.56
N PHE A 303 17.14 1.44 24.63
CA PHE A 303 17.17 2.12 25.93
C PHE A 303 18.04 3.38 25.91
N THR A 304 19.13 3.38 25.14
CA THR A 304 19.99 4.55 25.00
C THR A 304 19.26 5.70 24.29
N VAL A 305 18.58 5.42 23.18
CA VAL A 305 17.78 6.42 22.45
C VAL A 305 16.66 6.95 23.34
N MET A 306 15.94 6.06 24.01
CA MET A 306 14.83 6.46 24.88
C MET A 306 15.32 7.31 26.06
N PHE A 307 16.46 6.95 26.66
CA PHE A 307 17.10 7.75 27.69
C PHE A 307 17.49 9.14 27.18
N LEU A 308 18.05 9.25 25.97
CA LEU A 308 18.39 10.53 25.36
C LEU A 308 17.17 11.40 25.07
N VAL A 309 16.05 10.80 24.63
CA VAL A 309 14.77 11.51 24.44
C VAL A 309 14.30 12.07 25.78
N PHE A 310 14.15 11.23 26.80
CA PHE A 310 13.70 11.69 28.13
C PHE A 310 14.63 12.74 28.72
N ARG A 311 15.96 12.53 28.63
CA ARG A 311 16.94 13.50 29.14
C ARG A 311 16.83 14.85 28.43
N SER A 312 16.67 14.83 27.11
CA SER A 312 16.54 16.04 26.29
C SER A 312 15.25 16.79 26.61
N VAL A 313 14.13 16.08 26.76
CA VAL A 313 12.82 16.66 27.09
C VAL A 313 12.90 17.52 28.36
N TYR A 314 13.46 16.99 29.46
CA TYR A 314 13.59 17.79 30.70
C TYR A 314 14.66 18.89 30.60
N THR A 315 15.80 18.58 29.97
CA THR A 315 16.94 19.53 29.92
C THR A 315 16.62 20.75 29.05
N TRP A 316 15.89 20.55 27.96
CA TRP A 316 15.58 21.62 27.00
C TRP A 316 14.27 22.33 27.33
N ALA A 317 13.27 21.62 27.87
CA ALA A 317 12.04 22.26 28.33
C ALA A 317 12.30 23.17 29.54
N GLY A 318 13.17 22.76 30.48
CA GLY A 318 13.44 23.48 31.73
C GLY A 318 13.56 25.00 31.60
N PRO A 319 14.53 25.51 30.82
CA PRO A 319 14.70 26.95 30.64
C PRO A 319 13.46 27.66 30.07
N ILE A 320 12.70 27.00 29.17
CA ILE A 320 11.49 27.55 28.57
C ILE A 320 10.35 27.57 29.61
N MET A 321 10.24 26.52 30.42
CA MET A 321 9.29 26.43 31.52
C MET A 321 9.52 27.54 32.54
N ASP A 322 10.78 27.76 32.93
CA ASP A 322 11.16 28.82 33.88
C ASP A 322 10.83 30.22 33.34
N TRP A 323 10.99 30.43 32.03
CA TRP A 323 10.62 31.69 31.37
C TRP A 323 9.12 31.92 31.35
N ILE A 324 8.33 30.87 31.06
CA ILE A 324 6.87 30.95 31.09
C ILE A 324 6.39 31.19 32.52
N ASP A 325 6.93 30.47 33.50
CA ASP A 325 6.59 30.63 34.91
C ASP A 325 6.88 32.07 35.38
N GLY A 326 8.10 32.56 35.15
CA GLY A 326 8.46 33.94 35.46
C GLY A 326 7.57 34.98 34.76
N GLY A 327 7.20 34.74 33.50
CA GLY A 327 6.25 35.59 32.77
C GLY A 327 4.84 35.58 33.37
N THR A 328 4.34 34.42 33.80
CA THR A 328 3.03 34.31 34.45
C THR A 328 3.01 34.95 35.83
N GLN A 329 4.09 34.80 36.62
CA GLN A 329 4.25 35.47 37.92
C GLN A 329 4.34 36.99 37.76
N TRP A 330 5.04 37.48 36.73
CA TRP A 330 5.08 38.90 36.41
C TRP A 330 3.68 39.44 36.06
N LEU A 331 2.91 38.73 35.23
CA LEU A 331 1.54 39.12 34.89
C LEU A 331 0.61 39.10 36.11
N GLN A 332 0.75 38.10 36.99
CA GLN A 332 0.02 38.05 38.26
C GLN A 332 0.33 39.26 39.13
N GLY A 333 1.61 39.64 39.27
CA GLY A 333 2.01 40.83 40.04
C GLY A 333 1.53 42.15 39.44
N VAL A 334 1.37 42.23 38.12
CA VAL A 334 0.77 43.40 37.45
C VAL A 334 -0.76 43.44 37.64
N ALA A 335 -1.41 42.29 37.60
CA ALA A 335 -2.86 42.17 37.78
C ALA A 335 -3.30 42.34 39.25
N ASP A 336 -2.40 42.05 40.19
CA ASP A 336 -2.62 42.26 41.61
C ASP A 336 -2.83 43.76 41.90
N GLY A 337 -3.94 44.07 42.59
CA GLY A 337 -4.35 45.45 42.86
C GLY A 337 -5.02 46.22 41.71
N MET A 338 -5.13 45.68 40.48
CA MET A 338 -5.93 46.34 39.41
C MET A 338 -7.44 46.33 39.69
N ILE A 339 -7.90 45.35 40.49
CA ILE A 339 -9.30 45.20 40.87
C ILE A 339 -9.41 45.46 42.36
N SER A 340 -10.20 46.46 42.75
CA SER A 340 -10.36 46.85 44.16
C SER A 340 -11.16 45.83 44.99
N ASN A 341 -11.93 44.95 44.35
CA ASN A 341 -12.67 43.89 45.03
C ASN A 341 -11.75 42.68 45.31
N PRO A 342 -11.51 42.30 46.58
CA PRO A 342 -10.58 41.24 46.94
C PRO A 342 -10.93 39.86 46.34
N VAL A 343 -12.22 39.53 46.24
CA VAL A 343 -12.68 38.22 45.74
C VAL A 343 -12.50 38.12 44.23
N LEU A 344 -12.79 39.20 43.50
CA LEU A 344 -12.61 39.22 42.05
C LEU A 344 -11.14 39.27 41.66
N ASN A 345 -10.31 39.94 42.46
CA ASN A 345 -8.87 39.98 42.24
C ASN A 345 -8.25 38.58 42.44
N SER A 346 -8.54 37.90 43.55
CA SER A 346 -8.02 36.54 43.79
C SER A 346 -8.53 35.52 42.77
N LEU A 347 -9.79 35.62 42.33
CA LEU A 347 -10.31 34.76 41.26
C LEU A 347 -9.52 34.93 39.95
N LEU A 348 -9.13 36.16 39.61
CA LEU A 348 -8.39 36.45 38.39
C LEU A 348 -6.91 36.04 38.51
N VAL A 349 -6.25 36.41 39.60
CA VAL A 349 -4.81 36.19 39.82
C VAL A 349 -4.54 34.72 40.15
N ASP A 350 -5.15 34.18 41.21
CA ASP A 350 -4.90 32.82 41.70
C ASP A 350 -5.72 31.77 40.94
N GLY A 351 -6.91 32.14 40.47
CA GLY A 351 -7.78 31.22 39.73
C GLY A 351 -7.38 31.12 38.26
N VAL A 352 -7.55 32.22 37.52
CA VAL A 352 -7.40 32.20 36.06
C VAL A 352 -5.94 32.27 35.64
N LEU A 353 -5.17 33.27 36.10
CA LEU A 353 -3.80 33.48 35.63
C LEU A 353 -2.85 32.39 36.13
N ALA A 354 -2.91 32.01 37.41
CA ALA A 354 -2.11 30.90 37.92
C ALA A 354 -2.57 29.55 37.34
N GLY A 355 -3.88 29.34 37.21
CA GLY A 355 -4.42 28.13 36.58
C GLY A 355 -3.96 27.96 35.13
N VAL A 356 -4.16 28.97 34.29
CA VAL A 356 -3.71 28.95 32.88
C VAL A 356 -2.19 28.88 32.79
N GLY A 357 -1.47 29.61 33.64
CA GLY A 357 0.00 29.55 33.70
C GLY A 357 0.50 28.14 33.97
N SER A 358 -0.09 27.44 34.95
CA SER A 358 0.29 26.06 35.28
C SER A 358 0.12 25.09 34.11
N VAL A 359 -0.90 25.27 33.27
CA VAL A 359 -1.12 24.42 32.08
C VAL A 359 -0.12 24.75 30.97
N ILE A 360 0.14 26.04 30.73
CA ILE A 360 1.04 26.49 29.65
C ILE A 360 2.48 26.10 29.93
N ILE A 361 2.90 26.05 31.21
CA ILE A 361 4.25 25.63 31.60
C ILE A 361 4.59 24.22 31.10
N PHE A 362 3.63 23.31 30.96
CA PHE A 362 3.92 21.96 30.44
C PHE A 362 4.02 21.87 28.90
N LEU A 363 3.53 22.89 28.17
CA LEU A 363 3.47 22.86 26.71
C LEU A 363 4.84 22.67 26.02
N PRO A 364 5.94 23.33 26.44
CA PRO A 364 7.26 23.11 25.84
C PRO A 364 7.73 21.65 25.94
N GLN A 365 7.47 21.00 27.08
CA GLN A 365 7.85 19.62 27.30
C GLN A 365 7.11 18.68 26.34
N ILE A 366 5.80 18.89 26.18
CA ILE A 366 4.95 18.14 25.25
C ILE A 366 5.45 18.34 23.82
N LEU A 367 5.71 19.58 23.39
CA LEU A 367 6.18 19.87 22.04
C LEU A 367 7.52 19.19 21.73
N ILE A 368 8.48 19.21 22.66
CA ILE A 368 9.79 18.56 22.49
C ILE A 368 9.62 17.04 22.43
N LEU A 369 8.75 16.46 23.27
CA LEU A 369 8.43 15.04 23.23
C LEU A 369 7.84 14.64 21.86
N PHE A 370 6.83 15.36 21.38
CA PHE A 370 6.22 15.12 20.07
C PHE A 370 7.21 15.31 18.92
N LEU A 371 8.14 16.27 19.02
CA LEU A 371 9.21 16.42 18.04
C LEU A 371 10.09 15.16 17.98
N PHE A 372 10.49 14.60 19.12
CA PHE A 372 11.26 13.35 19.14
C PHE A 372 10.46 12.17 18.61
N ILE A 373 9.18 12.05 18.96
CA ILE A 373 8.29 11.01 18.43
C ILE A 373 8.22 11.11 16.90
N ALA A 374 8.00 12.31 16.35
CA ALA A 374 7.96 12.55 14.92
C ALA A 374 9.29 12.18 14.24
N ILE A 375 10.45 12.54 14.83
CA ILE A 375 11.77 12.15 14.31
C ILE A 375 11.94 10.62 14.33
N LEU A 376 11.51 9.94 15.39
CA LEU A 376 11.60 8.47 15.49
C LEU A 376 10.64 7.77 14.52
N GLU A 377 9.51 8.40 14.19
CA GLU A 377 8.56 7.94 13.20
C GLU A 377 9.11 8.12 11.77
N ASP A 378 9.59 9.31 11.43
CA ASP A 378 10.16 9.64 10.11
C ASP A 378 11.41 8.80 9.78
N THR A 379 12.23 8.48 10.80
CA THR A 379 13.39 7.59 10.63
C THR A 379 12.99 6.11 10.50
N GLY A 380 11.72 5.78 10.70
CA GLY A 380 11.20 4.41 10.73
C GLY A 380 11.72 3.59 11.91
N TYR A 381 12.26 4.25 12.95
CA TYR A 381 12.76 3.58 14.14
C TYR A 381 11.63 3.01 14.99
N MET A 382 10.48 3.68 15.06
CA MET A 382 9.30 3.21 15.80
C MET A 382 8.85 1.81 15.37
N ALA A 383 8.85 1.52 14.06
CA ALA A 383 8.53 0.18 13.55
C ALA A 383 9.54 -0.89 14.00
N ARG A 384 10.83 -0.54 14.08
CA ARG A 384 11.91 -1.44 14.53
C ARG A 384 11.86 -1.66 16.04
N ALA A 385 11.62 -0.60 16.81
CA ALA A 385 11.43 -0.64 18.25
C ALA A 385 10.21 -1.49 18.63
N ALA A 386 9.08 -1.33 17.95
CA ALA A 386 7.88 -2.14 18.16
C ALA A 386 8.17 -3.63 17.95
N PHE A 387 8.92 -4.00 16.90
CA PHE A 387 9.32 -5.39 16.65
C PHE A 387 10.25 -5.95 17.74
N LEU A 388 11.21 -5.16 18.23
CA LEU A 388 12.07 -5.55 19.36
C LEU A 388 11.25 -5.76 20.64
N MET A 389 10.29 -4.87 20.91
CA MET A 389 9.42 -4.95 22.08
C MET A 389 8.42 -6.10 21.99
N ASP A 390 7.85 -6.39 20.82
CA ASP A 390 7.06 -7.60 20.55
C ASP A 390 7.85 -8.86 20.93
N ARG A 391 9.13 -8.91 20.54
CA ARG A 391 10.00 -10.04 20.86
C ARG A 391 10.24 -10.17 22.38
N LEU A 392 10.40 -9.07 23.10
CA LEU A 392 10.56 -9.06 24.55
C LEU A 392 9.26 -9.45 25.28
N PHE A 393 8.13 -8.86 24.88
CA PHE A 393 6.82 -9.10 25.50
C PHE A 393 6.25 -10.48 25.16
N SER A 394 6.61 -11.06 24.02
CA SER A 394 6.26 -12.44 23.67
C SER A 394 6.80 -13.46 24.68
N TRP A 395 7.93 -13.17 25.35
CA TRP A 395 8.48 -14.01 26.41
C TRP A 395 7.60 -14.00 27.68
N CYS A 396 6.83 -12.92 27.89
CA CYS A 396 5.87 -12.78 28.98
C CYS A 396 4.41 -13.06 28.56
N GLY A 397 4.17 -13.52 27.32
CA GLY A 397 2.82 -13.82 26.81
C GLY A 397 1.95 -12.60 26.48
N LEU A 398 2.53 -11.40 26.38
CA LEU A 398 1.82 -10.16 26.05
C LEU A 398 2.07 -9.75 24.58
N ASN A 399 1.05 -9.14 23.96
CA ASN A 399 1.12 -8.64 22.60
C ASN A 399 1.81 -7.25 22.61
N GLY A 400 2.96 -7.08 21.97
CA GLY A 400 3.73 -5.84 22.00
C GLY A 400 3.11 -4.69 21.19
N LYS A 401 1.94 -4.90 20.54
CA LYS A 401 1.03 -3.82 20.14
C LYS A 401 0.65 -2.87 21.30
N SER A 402 0.78 -3.33 22.54
CA SER A 402 0.51 -2.54 23.76
C SER A 402 1.60 -1.50 24.07
N PHE A 403 2.76 -1.62 23.43
CA PHE A 403 3.92 -0.76 23.68
C PHE A 403 3.74 0.66 23.12
N VAL A 404 3.15 0.78 21.93
CA VAL A 404 2.91 2.08 21.27
C VAL A 404 2.00 2.97 22.14
N PRO A 405 0.85 2.47 22.64
CA PRO A 405 0.06 3.19 23.63
C PRO A 405 0.84 3.60 24.89
N MET A 406 1.75 2.75 25.38
CA MET A 406 2.53 3.03 26.59
C MET A 406 3.52 4.19 26.45
N LEU A 407 4.09 4.38 25.25
CA LEU A 407 4.94 5.54 24.96
C LEU A 407 4.15 6.83 24.76
N THR A 408 2.93 6.73 24.24
CA THR A 408 2.04 7.89 24.02
C THR A 408 1.13 8.22 25.20
N SER A 409 1.09 7.38 26.24
CA SER A 409 0.19 7.48 27.40
C SER A 409 0.71 8.37 28.54
N TYR A 410 1.83 9.08 28.35
CA TYR A 410 2.35 10.04 29.34
C TYR A 410 2.79 11.35 28.69
#